data_AF-A0AAU9DIQ6-F1
#
_entry.id   AF-A0AAU9DIQ6-F1
#
_cell.length_a   1.000
_cell.length_b   1.000
_cell.length_c   1.000
_cell.angle_alpha   90.00
_cell.angle_beta   90.00
_cell.angle_gamma   90.00
#
_symmetry.space_group_name_H-M   'P 1'
#
loop_
_entity.id
_entity.type
_entity.pdbx_description
1 polymer ?
#
loop_
_entity_poly.entity_id
_entity_poly.type
_entity_poly.pdbx_seq_one_letter_code
_entity_poly.pdbx_strand_id
1 'polypeptide(L)'
;MAIKISNSLKELIKATNLGLSRDHPLAGWNILTILYHDGTSSIEPITIDFLIRKYNSQYLDSDDDETPITDGIMKHVLDVLTDQAKLVERMSRKIRQRMKNGNYHVSHSAIYRITSSGIEYLNMMQKVVDAENTITSNINQINEYCHLIDILTDLNTDTQTTKLYNYFVRMLNTYDSVMKGMHKLDADLDEIANDLNFNHGSDAAKHLQDMLNKKAIPSFRQLLDIAPKIQSLANSPKFSNRVAHSQQGTDDLDTAHAINDQHAMTQRFRQTQSYVQKQLTRIAKSLDPSTSAIDSSLDSVYLLFNTILKAIELLSREYQHIKGQSIDLKALTAKIDQLLIGYQNLKIESSIPIHLPQDRLIDDPTDLLEAASIGPVLYQANNRIKKIATEADNPAKANDPIDDLTPQKAFMEFKELVMKGHDHAIVDQNLDFQTKVARDEVIRLYSATKYDHYDSFSPFGRPIYSAEILPDTGPIRIHYTNEKFSVYLPHGFQINFEEGEMK
;
A
#
# COMPACT_ATOMS: atom_id res chain seq x y z
N MET A 1 15.02 -5.71 -27.05
CA MET A 1 13.80 -6.51 -27.30
C MET A 1 12.69 -5.71 -26.64
N ALA A 2 11.71 -5.21 -27.40
CA ALA A 2 10.60 -4.44 -26.81
C ALA A 2 9.93 -5.31 -25.74
N ILE A 3 9.81 -4.80 -24.52
CA ILE A 3 9.10 -5.51 -23.46
C ILE A 3 7.66 -5.63 -23.95
N LYS A 4 7.23 -6.86 -24.27
CA LYS A 4 5.89 -7.09 -24.81
C LYS A 4 4.90 -6.85 -23.67
N ILE A 5 4.31 -5.67 -23.65
CA ILE A 5 3.28 -5.28 -22.69
C ILE A 5 2.09 -6.22 -22.88
N SER A 6 1.54 -6.77 -21.80
CA SER A 6 0.31 -7.57 -21.90
C SER A 6 -0.84 -6.68 -22.37
N ASN A 7 -1.77 -7.20 -23.17
CA ASN A 7 -2.87 -6.39 -23.69
C ASN A 7 -3.71 -5.77 -22.55
N SER A 8 -3.92 -6.48 -21.44
CA SER A 8 -4.62 -5.98 -20.26
C SER A 8 -3.88 -4.80 -19.61
N LEU A 9 -2.57 -4.90 -19.45
CA LEU A 9 -1.74 -3.80 -18.94
C LEU A 9 -1.75 -2.60 -19.90
N LYS A 10 -1.73 -2.86 -21.21
CA LYS A 10 -1.82 -1.81 -22.25
C LYS A 10 -3.13 -1.03 -22.15
N GLU A 11 -4.26 -1.72 -21.95
CA GLU A 11 -5.57 -1.08 -21.78
C GLU A 11 -5.66 -0.28 -20.48
N LEU A 12 -5.15 -0.83 -19.36
CA LEU A 12 -5.08 -0.12 -18.08
C LEU A 12 -4.23 1.15 -18.17
N ILE A 13 -3.07 1.08 -18.82
CA ILE A 13 -2.18 2.23 -19.02
C ILE A 13 -2.85 3.28 -19.92
N LYS A 14 -3.51 2.85 -21.01
CA LYS A 14 -4.29 3.77 -21.86
C LYS A 14 -5.41 4.46 -21.09
N ALA A 15 -6.08 3.74 -20.18
CA ALA A 15 -7.14 4.30 -19.34
C ALA A 15 -6.60 5.31 -18.31
N THR A 16 -5.38 5.12 -17.81
CA THR A 16 -4.72 6.06 -16.88
C THR A 16 -4.07 7.25 -17.59
N ASN A 17 -3.77 7.14 -18.89
CA ASN A 17 -3.24 8.20 -19.77
C ASN A 17 -2.07 8.98 -19.15
N LEU A 18 -1.06 8.24 -18.68
CA LEU A 18 0.13 8.82 -18.05
C LEU A 18 0.97 9.58 -19.09
N GLY A 19 1.04 10.91 -18.96
CA GLY A 19 1.76 11.79 -19.89
C GLY A 19 0.87 12.63 -20.81
N LEU A 20 -0.45 12.42 -20.77
CA LEU A 20 -1.48 13.27 -21.41
C LEU A 20 -1.29 13.54 -22.92
N SER A 21 -0.56 12.66 -23.62
CA SER A 21 -0.33 12.79 -25.05
C SER A 21 -1.34 11.96 -25.83
N ARG A 22 -2.15 12.62 -26.67
CA ARG A 22 -3.16 11.95 -27.50
C ARG A 22 -2.54 11.01 -28.52
N ASP A 23 -1.44 11.45 -29.13
CA ASP A 23 -0.80 10.72 -30.23
C ASP A 23 0.22 9.68 -29.72
N HIS A 24 0.55 9.72 -28.42
CA HIS A 24 1.45 8.77 -27.74
C HIS A 24 0.94 8.38 -26.34
N PRO A 25 -0.15 7.60 -26.24
CA PRO A 25 -0.83 7.33 -24.97
C PRO A 25 -0.01 6.46 -24.00
N LEU A 26 0.98 5.71 -24.49
CA LEU A 26 1.86 4.85 -23.68
C LEU A 26 3.19 5.52 -23.33
N ALA A 27 3.41 6.77 -23.75
CA ALA A 27 4.69 7.45 -23.62
C ALA A 27 5.18 7.50 -22.17
N GLY A 28 4.30 7.85 -21.22
CA GLY A 28 4.68 7.94 -19.81
C GLY A 28 5.17 6.62 -19.23
N TRP A 29 4.48 5.52 -19.52
CA TRP A 29 4.86 4.18 -19.07
C TRP A 29 6.18 3.71 -19.68
N ASN A 30 6.33 3.88 -20.99
CA ASN A 30 7.53 3.48 -21.72
C ASN A 30 8.76 4.27 -21.24
N ILE A 31 8.61 5.57 -20.96
CA ILE A 31 9.68 6.40 -20.41
C ILE A 31 10.06 5.94 -18.99
N LEU A 32 9.09 5.66 -18.12
CA LEU A 32 9.37 5.09 -16.80
C LEU A 32 10.09 3.75 -16.89
N THR A 33 9.68 2.90 -17.84
CA THR A 33 10.31 1.60 -18.09
C THR A 33 11.75 1.75 -18.57
N ILE A 34 12.02 2.69 -19.49
CA ILE A 34 13.38 3.04 -19.91
C ILE A 34 14.22 3.50 -18.72
N LEU A 35 13.69 4.41 -17.90
CA LEU A 35 14.39 4.95 -16.74
C LEU A 35 14.65 3.90 -15.65
N TYR A 36 13.75 2.93 -15.48
CA TYR A 36 13.91 1.83 -14.55
C TYR A 36 15.06 0.89 -14.96
N HIS A 37 15.12 0.50 -16.23
CA HIS A 37 16.13 -0.44 -16.73
C HIS A 37 17.50 0.21 -16.94
N ASP A 38 17.54 1.46 -17.41
CA ASP A 38 18.80 2.14 -17.75
C ASP A 38 19.36 3.00 -16.62
N GLY A 39 18.53 3.42 -15.66
CA GLY A 39 18.91 4.35 -14.59
C GLY A 39 20.03 3.85 -13.67
N THR A 40 20.30 2.55 -13.63
CA THR A 40 21.32 1.92 -12.78
C THR A 40 22.56 1.44 -13.55
N SER A 41 22.48 1.30 -14.88
CA SER A 41 23.49 0.60 -15.69
C SER A 41 24.04 1.41 -16.87
N SER A 42 23.44 2.55 -17.22
CA SER A 42 23.88 3.31 -18.41
C SER A 42 25.18 4.10 -18.15
N ILE A 43 26.18 3.84 -19.00
CA ILE A 43 27.43 4.63 -19.07
C ILE A 43 27.15 6.03 -19.67
N GLU A 44 26.08 6.15 -20.47
CA GLU A 44 25.62 7.41 -21.07
C GLU A 44 24.62 8.13 -20.15
N PRO A 45 24.71 9.47 -19.97
CA PRO A 45 23.72 10.22 -19.22
C PRO A 45 22.34 10.21 -19.89
N ILE A 46 21.29 9.96 -19.12
CA ILE A 46 19.90 9.89 -19.60
C ILE A 46 19.35 11.31 -19.86
N THR A 47 19.68 11.86 -21.02
CA THR A 47 19.15 13.15 -21.51
C THR A 47 17.88 12.96 -22.34
N ILE A 48 17.22 14.07 -22.71
CA ILE A 48 16.06 14.05 -23.63
C ILE A 48 16.41 13.35 -24.94
N ASP A 49 17.56 13.69 -25.55
CA ASP A 49 18.00 13.08 -26.81
C ASP A 49 18.21 11.56 -26.69
N PHE A 50 18.70 11.10 -25.53
CA PHE A 50 18.84 9.68 -25.24
C PHE A 50 17.46 9.01 -25.18
N LEU A 51 16.52 9.60 -24.44
CA LEU A 51 15.16 9.07 -24.28
C LEU A 51 14.43 9.00 -25.63
N ILE A 52 14.49 10.05 -26.46
CA ILE A 52 13.87 10.06 -27.79
C ILE A 52 14.47 8.96 -28.67
N ARG A 53 15.80 8.85 -28.71
CA ARG A 53 16.48 7.83 -29.52
C ARG A 53 16.08 6.42 -29.08
N LYS A 54 16.04 6.17 -27.78
CA LYS A 54 15.72 4.85 -27.23
C LYS A 54 14.24 4.51 -27.40
N TYR A 55 13.35 5.47 -27.15
CA TYR A 55 11.91 5.34 -27.37
C TYR A 55 11.61 4.97 -28.83
N ASN A 56 12.09 5.80 -29.77
CA ASN A 56 11.83 5.62 -31.20
C ASN A 56 12.47 4.38 -31.82
N SER A 57 13.46 3.76 -31.15
CA SER A 57 14.10 2.55 -31.67
C SER A 57 13.57 1.25 -31.05
N GLN A 58 12.98 1.30 -29.85
CA GLN A 58 12.69 0.09 -29.07
C GLN A 58 11.30 0.03 -28.44
N TYR A 59 10.58 1.16 -28.35
CA TYR A 59 9.32 1.26 -27.59
C TYR A 59 8.14 1.84 -28.39
N LEU A 60 8.30 2.07 -29.70
CA LEU A 60 7.17 2.44 -30.55
C LEU A 60 6.14 1.31 -30.57
N ASP A 61 4.89 1.68 -30.31
CA ASP A 61 3.78 0.76 -30.37
C ASP A 61 3.50 0.36 -31.83
N SER A 62 3.90 -0.87 -32.16
CA SER A 62 3.73 -1.42 -33.50
C SER A 62 2.29 -1.86 -33.77
N ASP A 63 1.45 -2.02 -32.74
CA ASP A 63 0.06 -2.45 -32.94
C ASP A 63 -0.87 -1.28 -33.30
N ASP A 64 -0.52 -0.05 -32.87
CA ASP A 64 -1.30 1.17 -33.09
C ASP A 64 -0.69 2.09 -34.17
N ASP A 65 0.32 1.61 -34.92
CA ASP A 65 1.07 2.39 -35.92
C ASP A 65 1.57 3.76 -35.40
N GLU A 66 2.19 3.76 -34.21
CA GLU A 66 2.63 4.98 -33.54
C GLU A 66 3.74 5.70 -34.33
N THR A 67 3.57 7.00 -34.60
CA THR A 67 4.61 7.81 -35.24
C THR A 67 5.79 8.06 -34.30
N PRO A 68 7.00 8.39 -34.79
CA PRO A 68 8.14 8.72 -33.91
C PRO A 68 7.88 9.93 -33.01
N ILE A 69 8.22 9.81 -31.72
CA ILE A 69 8.04 10.90 -30.75
C ILE A 69 8.96 12.08 -31.06
N THR A 70 8.42 13.29 -30.97
CA THR A 70 9.15 14.55 -31.19
C THR A 70 9.66 15.14 -29.88
N ASP A 71 10.64 16.04 -29.95
CA ASP A 71 11.23 16.70 -28.78
C ASP A 71 10.19 17.50 -27.96
N GLY A 72 9.22 18.14 -28.64
CA GLY A 72 8.15 18.88 -27.96
C GLY A 72 7.24 17.98 -27.13
N ILE A 73 6.85 16.82 -27.69
CA ILE A 73 5.99 15.85 -27.00
C ILE A 73 6.76 15.18 -25.86
N MET A 74 8.01 14.79 -26.08
CA MET A 74 8.87 14.20 -25.04
C MET A 74 9.05 15.15 -23.85
N LYS A 75 9.29 16.45 -24.10
CA LYS A 75 9.37 17.46 -23.03
C LYS A 75 8.07 17.56 -22.26
N HIS A 76 6.93 17.62 -22.94
CA HIS A 76 5.63 17.67 -22.29
C HIS A 76 5.38 16.47 -21.40
N VAL A 77 5.65 15.25 -21.89
CA VAL A 77 5.48 14.02 -21.11
C VAL A 77 6.43 14.00 -19.90
N LEU A 78 7.68 14.43 -20.07
CA LEU A 78 8.64 14.52 -18.96
C LEU A 78 8.21 15.56 -17.92
N ASP A 79 7.71 16.73 -18.33
CA ASP A 79 7.21 17.75 -17.41
C ASP A 79 6.00 17.22 -16.62
N VAL A 80 5.10 16.45 -17.24
CA VAL A 80 4.00 15.76 -16.54
C VAL A 80 4.53 14.73 -15.53
N LEU A 81 5.53 13.92 -15.92
CA LEU A 81 6.12 12.91 -15.05
C LEU A 81 6.93 13.51 -13.88
N THR A 82 7.55 14.68 -14.06
CA THR A 82 8.34 15.36 -13.02
C THR A 82 7.48 16.23 -12.11
N ASP A 83 6.61 17.06 -12.68
CA ASP A 83 5.97 18.15 -11.95
C ASP A 83 4.59 17.74 -11.40
N GLN A 84 3.80 16.98 -12.18
CA GLN A 84 2.46 16.56 -11.79
C GLN A 84 2.49 15.22 -11.04
N ALA A 85 3.14 14.21 -11.62
CA ALA A 85 3.14 12.86 -11.08
C ALA A 85 4.28 12.60 -10.07
N LYS A 86 5.36 13.40 -10.11
CA LYS A 86 6.57 13.26 -9.27
C LYS A 86 7.21 11.86 -9.32
N LEU A 87 7.02 11.14 -10.43
CA LEU A 87 7.57 9.79 -10.63
C LEU A 87 9.02 9.85 -11.11
N VAL A 88 9.43 10.98 -11.70
CA VAL A 88 10.77 11.21 -12.25
C VAL A 88 11.38 12.47 -11.63
N GLU A 89 12.67 12.42 -11.31
CA GLU A 89 13.45 13.56 -10.85
C GLU A 89 14.28 14.12 -12.00
N ARG A 90 14.28 15.45 -12.12
CA ARG A 90 15.08 16.20 -13.09
C ARG A 90 16.28 16.83 -12.41
N MET A 91 17.49 16.37 -12.75
CA MET A 91 18.75 16.93 -12.24
C MET A 91 19.51 17.67 -13.34
N SER A 92 20.01 18.86 -13.07
CA SER A 92 20.93 19.54 -13.99
C SER A 92 22.37 19.09 -13.72
N ARG A 93 23.04 18.53 -14.72
CA ARG A 93 24.46 18.15 -14.61
C ARG A 93 25.26 18.63 -15.83
N LYS A 94 26.54 18.91 -15.57
CA LYS A 94 27.54 19.08 -16.64
C LYS A 94 27.83 17.71 -17.25
N ILE A 95 27.50 17.53 -18.51
CA ILE A 95 27.76 16.30 -19.25
C ILE A 95 28.81 16.54 -20.34
N ARG A 96 29.63 15.52 -20.60
CA ARG A 96 30.56 15.52 -21.74
C ARG A 96 29.85 14.90 -22.93
N GLN A 97 29.47 15.72 -23.89
CA GLN A 97 28.87 15.26 -25.14
C GLN A 97 29.94 15.11 -26.22
N ARG A 98 29.95 13.97 -26.90
CA ARG A 98 30.85 13.74 -28.03
C ARG A 98 30.26 14.40 -29.28
N MET A 99 30.98 15.33 -29.87
CA MET A 99 30.61 15.99 -31.11
C MET A 99 30.87 15.09 -32.32
N LYS A 100 30.20 15.38 -33.45
CA LYS A 100 30.36 14.62 -34.71
C LYS A 100 31.81 14.63 -35.24
N ASN A 101 32.60 15.63 -34.87
CA ASN A 101 34.02 15.76 -35.21
C ASN A 101 34.96 14.95 -34.28
N GLY A 102 34.42 14.19 -33.31
CA GLY A 102 35.19 13.35 -32.39
C GLY A 102 35.63 14.06 -31.10
N ASN A 103 35.50 15.38 -30.99
CA ASN A 103 35.86 16.14 -29.79
C ASN A 103 34.75 16.10 -28.73
N TYR A 104 35.11 16.34 -27.46
CA TYR A 104 34.16 16.42 -26.36
C TYR A 104 33.81 17.87 -26.05
N HIS A 105 32.52 18.18 -25.95
CA HIS A 105 31.99 19.45 -25.47
C HIS A 105 31.31 19.25 -24.13
N VAL A 106 31.62 20.11 -23.15
CA VAL A 106 30.95 20.09 -21.84
C VAL A 106 29.73 21.01 -21.91
N SER A 107 28.54 20.43 -21.89
CA SER A 107 27.27 21.17 -21.86
C SER A 107 26.54 20.94 -20.53
N HIS A 108 25.74 21.92 -20.12
CA HIS A 108 24.79 21.74 -19.02
C HIS A 108 23.51 21.16 -19.60
N SER A 109 23.14 19.96 -19.16
CA SER A 109 21.94 19.29 -19.63
C SER A 109 21.16 18.72 -18.46
N ALA A 110 19.83 18.66 -18.64
CA ALA A 110 18.95 17.96 -17.71
C ALA A 110 19.11 16.44 -17.90
N ILE A 111 19.30 15.74 -16.79
CA ILE A 111 19.31 14.29 -16.67
C ILE A 111 18.08 13.88 -15.89
N TYR A 112 17.43 12.81 -16.33
CA TYR A 112 16.23 12.26 -15.70
C TYR A 112 16.56 10.97 -14.97
N ARG A 113 15.99 10.81 -13.78
CA ARG A 113 16.11 9.60 -12.96
C ARG A 113 14.75 9.21 -12.42
N ILE A 114 14.42 7.91 -12.45
CA ILE A 114 13.21 7.42 -11.79
C ILE A 114 13.35 7.57 -10.26
N THR A 115 12.29 8.05 -9.62
CA THR A 115 12.20 8.14 -8.15
C THR A 115 11.80 6.80 -7.55
N SER A 116 11.86 6.65 -6.22
CA SER A 116 11.30 5.47 -5.54
C SER A 116 9.80 5.31 -5.84
N SER A 117 9.05 6.42 -5.78
CA SER A 117 7.61 6.46 -6.13
C SER A 117 7.34 5.99 -7.56
N GLY A 118 8.20 6.38 -8.52
CA GLY A 118 8.12 5.90 -9.90
C GLY A 118 8.31 4.40 -10.07
N ILE A 119 9.24 3.80 -9.32
CA ILE A 119 9.49 2.35 -9.33
C ILE A 119 8.30 1.60 -8.71
N GLU A 120 7.81 2.09 -7.58
CA GLU A 120 6.67 1.50 -6.88
C GLU A 120 5.40 1.57 -7.73
N TYR A 121 5.16 2.68 -8.42
CA TYR A 121 4.06 2.81 -9.37
C TYR A 121 4.11 1.74 -10.47
N LEU A 122 5.29 1.49 -11.06
CA LEU A 122 5.46 0.45 -12.08
C LEU A 122 5.13 -0.94 -11.52
N ASN A 123 5.66 -1.27 -10.34
CA ASN A 123 5.39 -2.55 -9.68
C ASN A 123 3.91 -2.70 -9.33
N MET A 124 3.28 -1.61 -8.87
CA MET A 124 1.88 -1.63 -8.47
C MET A 124 0.95 -1.86 -9.65
N MET A 125 1.18 -1.21 -10.78
CA MET A 125 0.37 -1.44 -11.99
C MET A 125 0.47 -2.88 -12.47
N GLN A 126 1.64 -3.51 -12.35
CA GLN A 126 1.79 -4.93 -12.67
C GLN A 126 0.96 -5.81 -11.73
N LYS A 127 1.01 -5.56 -10.41
CA LYS A 127 0.20 -6.29 -9.41
C LYS A 127 -1.31 -6.13 -9.66
N VAL A 128 -1.77 -4.92 -9.98
CA VAL A 128 -3.18 -4.66 -10.32
C VAL A 128 -3.63 -5.47 -11.53
N VAL A 129 -2.80 -5.56 -12.56
CA VAL A 129 -3.09 -6.39 -13.75
C VAL A 129 -3.07 -7.88 -13.42
N ASP A 130 -2.16 -8.33 -12.58
CA ASP A 130 -2.10 -9.71 -12.14
C ASP A 130 -3.36 -10.10 -11.34
N ALA A 131 -3.84 -9.21 -10.47
CA ALA A 131 -5.10 -9.35 -9.77
C ALA A 131 -6.31 -9.36 -10.74
N GLU A 132 -6.35 -8.47 -11.73
CA GLU A 132 -7.37 -8.45 -12.78
C GLU A 132 -7.42 -9.77 -13.58
N ASN A 133 -6.26 -10.29 -13.96
CA ASN A 133 -6.16 -11.56 -14.65
C ASN A 133 -6.66 -12.71 -13.77
N THR A 134 -6.31 -12.71 -12.48
CA THR A 134 -6.81 -13.66 -11.49
C THR A 134 -8.34 -13.57 -11.39
N ILE A 135 -8.93 -12.37 -11.30
CA ILE A 135 -10.38 -12.15 -11.25
C ILE A 135 -11.05 -12.72 -12.50
N THR A 136 -10.57 -12.34 -13.69
CA THR A 136 -11.19 -12.75 -14.97
C THR A 136 -11.11 -14.25 -15.17
N SER A 137 -9.96 -14.85 -14.87
CA SER A 137 -9.78 -16.31 -14.91
C SER A 137 -10.73 -17.02 -13.95
N ASN A 138 -10.83 -16.52 -12.72
CA ASN A 138 -11.66 -17.11 -11.69
C ASN A 138 -13.16 -16.99 -12.03
N ILE A 139 -13.61 -15.87 -12.60
CA ILE A 139 -14.99 -15.70 -13.07
C ILE A 139 -15.34 -16.77 -14.13
N ASN A 140 -14.46 -17.01 -15.09
CA ASN A 140 -14.69 -18.04 -16.11
C ASN A 140 -14.78 -19.44 -15.50
N GLN A 141 -13.91 -19.75 -14.53
CA GLN A 141 -13.94 -21.02 -13.82
C GLN A 141 -15.18 -21.18 -12.95
N ILE A 142 -15.65 -20.12 -12.28
CA ILE A 142 -16.91 -20.12 -11.54
C ILE A 142 -18.07 -20.41 -12.49
N ASN A 143 -18.16 -19.71 -13.64
CA ASN A 143 -19.22 -19.96 -14.62
C ASN A 143 -19.22 -21.40 -15.14
N GLU A 144 -18.04 -21.95 -15.43
CA GLU A 144 -17.88 -23.36 -15.82
C GLU A 144 -18.34 -24.30 -14.71
N TYR A 145 -17.95 -24.03 -13.47
CA TYR A 145 -18.36 -24.82 -12.30
C TYR A 145 -19.87 -24.82 -12.12
N CYS A 146 -20.50 -23.65 -12.21
CA CYS A 146 -21.95 -23.49 -12.13
C CYS A 146 -22.65 -24.32 -13.21
N HIS A 147 -22.18 -24.22 -14.44
CA HIS A 147 -22.71 -24.97 -15.58
C HIS A 147 -22.57 -26.49 -15.42
N LEU A 148 -21.43 -26.96 -14.91
CA LEU A 148 -21.21 -28.39 -14.65
C LEU A 148 -22.15 -28.91 -13.56
N ILE A 149 -22.42 -28.12 -12.52
CA ILE A 149 -23.37 -28.53 -11.48
C ILE A 149 -24.77 -28.64 -12.06
N ASP A 150 -25.20 -27.71 -12.91
CA ASP A 150 -26.51 -27.78 -13.57
C ASP A 150 -26.66 -29.09 -14.36
N ILE A 151 -25.65 -29.46 -15.16
CA ILE A 151 -25.60 -30.74 -15.91
C ILE A 151 -25.68 -31.96 -14.98
N LEU A 152 -25.03 -31.89 -13.81
CA LEU A 152 -25.00 -32.99 -12.84
C LEU A 152 -26.32 -33.13 -12.06
N THR A 153 -27.03 -32.02 -11.81
CA THR A 153 -28.37 -32.04 -11.20
C THR A 153 -29.46 -32.55 -12.14
N ASP A 154 -29.24 -32.53 -13.45
CA ASP A 154 -30.21 -33.09 -14.39
C ASP A 154 -30.38 -34.61 -14.21
N LEU A 155 -31.64 -35.01 -14.00
CA LEU A 155 -32.02 -36.41 -13.78
C LEU A 155 -31.92 -37.25 -15.06
N ASN A 156 -31.90 -36.61 -16.23
CA ASN A 156 -31.88 -37.25 -17.55
C ASN A 156 -30.47 -37.54 -18.08
N THR A 157 -29.41 -37.19 -17.34
CA THR A 157 -28.04 -37.39 -17.80
C THR A 157 -27.73 -38.88 -17.88
N ASP A 158 -27.30 -39.31 -19.07
CA ASP A 158 -26.99 -40.69 -19.43
C ASP A 158 -25.91 -41.30 -18.50
N THR A 159 -26.22 -42.46 -17.93
CA THR A 159 -25.32 -43.23 -17.07
C THR A 159 -24.68 -44.41 -17.81
N GLN A 160 -25.03 -44.63 -19.07
CA GLN A 160 -24.48 -45.73 -19.88
C GLN A 160 -23.07 -45.42 -20.39
N THR A 161 -22.69 -44.13 -20.43
CA THR A 161 -21.38 -43.66 -20.86
C THR A 161 -20.57 -43.05 -19.71
N THR A 162 -19.24 -42.96 -19.86
CA THR A 162 -18.31 -42.35 -18.89
C THR A 162 -18.45 -40.83 -18.76
N LYS A 163 -19.32 -40.22 -19.57
CA LYS A 163 -19.52 -38.76 -19.62
C LYS A 163 -19.90 -38.16 -18.27
N LEU A 164 -20.84 -38.75 -17.55
CA LEU A 164 -21.27 -38.22 -16.24
C LEU A 164 -20.13 -38.25 -15.22
N TYR A 165 -19.34 -39.32 -15.19
CA TYR A 165 -18.13 -39.40 -14.37
C TYR A 165 -17.09 -38.33 -14.77
N ASN A 166 -16.86 -38.14 -16.07
CA ASN A 166 -15.92 -37.12 -16.56
C ASN A 166 -16.37 -35.70 -16.23
N TYR A 167 -17.68 -35.39 -16.31
CA TYR A 167 -18.22 -34.11 -15.86
C TYR A 167 -18.07 -33.91 -14.35
N PHE A 168 -18.25 -34.96 -13.55
CA PHE A 168 -18.01 -34.90 -12.11
C PHE A 168 -16.53 -34.61 -11.79
N VAL A 169 -15.59 -35.32 -12.42
CA VAL A 169 -14.16 -35.07 -12.23
C VAL A 169 -13.77 -33.66 -12.69
N ARG A 170 -14.31 -33.20 -13.82
CA ARG A 170 -14.10 -31.83 -14.31
C ARG A 170 -14.63 -30.81 -13.31
N MET A 171 -15.82 -31.03 -12.74
CA MET A 171 -16.40 -30.16 -11.70
C MET A 171 -15.51 -30.05 -10.47
N LEU A 172 -14.91 -31.16 -10.02
CA LEU A 172 -13.93 -31.15 -8.91
C LEU A 172 -12.68 -30.34 -9.25
N ASN A 173 -12.10 -30.57 -10.44
CA ASN A 173 -10.90 -29.85 -10.87
C ASN A 173 -11.17 -28.35 -11.04
N THR A 174 -12.35 -27.98 -11.55
CA THR A 174 -12.77 -26.59 -11.67
C THR A 174 -12.98 -25.98 -10.28
N TYR A 175 -13.60 -26.68 -9.33
CA TYR A 175 -13.73 -26.21 -7.94
C TYR A 175 -12.36 -25.94 -7.30
N ASP A 176 -11.42 -26.88 -7.39
CA ASP A 176 -10.08 -26.71 -6.83
C ASP A 176 -9.34 -25.53 -7.51
N SER A 177 -9.61 -25.28 -8.79
CA SER A 177 -9.07 -24.13 -9.53
C SER A 177 -9.69 -22.80 -9.06
N VAL A 178 -11.00 -22.76 -8.84
CA VAL A 178 -11.70 -21.60 -8.27
C VAL A 178 -11.15 -21.26 -6.90
N MET A 179 -10.98 -22.26 -6.03
CA MET A 179 -10.42 -22.05 -4.69
C MET A 179 -9.00 -21.49 -4.75
N LYS A 180 -8.12 -22.07 -5.59
CA LYS A 180 -6.77 -21.52 -5.82
C LYS A 180 -6.81 -20.08 -6.34
N GLY A 181 -7.74 -19.78 -7.25
CA GLY A 181 -7.97 -18.42 -7.76
C GLY A 181 -8.41 -17.46 -6.67
N MET A 182 -9.29 -17.89 -5.76
CA MET A 182 -9.74 -17.08 -4.62
C MET A 182 -8.62 -16.82 -3.62
N HIS A 183 -7.81 -17.83 -3.26
CA HIS A 183 -6.65 -17.63 -2.38
C HIS A 183 -5.59 -16.73 -3.00
N LYS A 184 -5.34 -16.89 -4.30
CA LYS A 184 -4.43 -15.99 -5.01
C LYS A 184 -4.96 -14.57 -5.01
N LEU A 185 -6.24 -14.37 -5.28
CA LEU A 185 -6.85 -13.05 -5.24
C LEU A 185 -6.78 -12.43 -3.84
N ASP A 186 -7.02 -13.21 -2.79
CA ASP A 186 -6.89 -12.76 -1.41
C ASP A 186 -5.46 -12.26 -1.12
N ALA A 187 -4.44 -13.04 -1.51
CA ALA A 187 -3.04 -12.64 -1.37
C ALA A 187 -2.67 -11.41 -2.22
N ASP A 188 -3.11 -11.37 -3.48
CA ASP A 188 -2.87 -10.24 -4.40
C ASP A 188 -3.51 -8.96 -3.83
N LEU A 189 -4.73 -9.05 -3.27
CA LEU A 189 -5.43 -7.91 -2.66
C LEU A 189 -4.81 -7.46 -1.34
N ASP A 190 -4.39 -8.39 -0.48
CA ASP A 190 -3.70 -8.08 0.77
C ASP A 190 -2.35 -7.39 0.50
N GLU A 191 -1.61 -7.83 -0.51
CA GLU A 191 -0.36 -7.18 -0.92
C GLU A 191 -0.60 -5.76 -1.45
N ILE A 192 -1.61 -5.58 -2.32
CA ILE A 192 -2.03 -4.28 -2.85
C ILE A 192 -2.51 -3.35 -1.72
N ALA A 193 -3.17 -3.89 -0.71
CA ALA A 193 -3.74 -3.14 0.40
C ALA A 193 -2.68 -2.73 1.44
N ASN A 194 -1.67 -3.58 1.68
CA ASN A 194 -0.56 -3.32 2.61
C ASN A 194 0.54 -2.43 2.01
N ASP A 195 0.65 -2.32 0.69
CA ASP A 195 1.57 -1.39 0.04
C ASP A 195 1.12 0.06 0.29
N LEU A 196 1.70 0.65 1.35
CA LEU A 196 1.52 1.99 1.92
C LEU A 196 1.60 3.18 0.92
N ASN A 197 1.93 2.91 -0.34
CA ASN A 197 2.18 3.89 -1.40
C ASN A 197 1.09 3.94 -2.47
N PHE A 198 -0.13 3.52 -2.10
CA PHE A 198 -1.33 3.74 -2.90
C PHE A 198 -1.58 5.24 -3.22
N ASN A 199 -0.87 6.16 -2.58
CA ASN A 199 -0.88 7.61 -2.82
C ASN A 199 -0.79 8.07 -4.29
N HIS A 200 -0.22 7.26 -5.20
CA HIS A 200 -0.13 7.58 -6.64
C HIS A 200 -0.94 6.65 -7.55
N GLY A 201 -1.51 5.57 -7.01
CA GLY A 201 -2.25 4.55 -7.77
C GLY A 201 -3.76 4.79 -7.85
N SER A 202 -4.26 5.95 -7.44
CA SER A 202 -5.69 6.19 -7.16
C SER A 202 -6.65 5.74 -8.29
N ASP A 203 -6.28 5.94 -9.56
CA ASP A 203 -7.10 5.49 -10.69
C ASP A 203 -7.04 3.98 -10.94
N ALA A 204 -5.91 3.33 -10.64
CA ALA A 204 -5.81 1.88 -10.68
C ALA A 204 -6.53 1.19 -9.50
N ALA A 205 -6.52 1.77 -8.29
CA ALA A 205 -7.43 1.30 -7.21
C ALA A 205 -8.84 1.34 -7.70
N LYS A 206 -9.25 2.48 -8.27
CA LYS A 206 -10.62 2.68 -8.69
C LYS A 206 -11.00 1.68 -9.77
N HIS A 207 -10.11 1.40 -10.71
CA HIS A 207 -10.33 0.37 -11.72
C HIS A 207 -10.51 -1.02 -11.10
N LEU A 208 -9.58 -1.42 -10.22
CA LEU A 208 -9.64 -2.69 -9.50
C LEU A 208 -10.92 -2.80 -8.64
N GLN A 209 -11.27 -1.73 -7.92
CA GLN A 209 -12.47 -1.63 -7.11
C GLN A 209 -13.73 -1.77 -7.96
N ASP A 210 -13.80 -1.08 -9.10
CA ASP A 210 -14.90 -1.19 -10.05
C ASP A 210 -15.03 -2.63 -10.56
N MET A 211 -13.92 -3.29 -10.85
CA MET A 211 -13.90 -4.68 -11.31
C MET A 211 -14.36 -5.65 -10.23
N LEU A 212 -13.87 -5.49 -9.00
CA LEU A 212 -14.26 -6.31 -7.86
C LEU A 212 -15.76 -6.16 -7.58
N ASN A 213 -16.26 -4.92 -7.56
CA ASN A 213 -17.67 -4.64 -7.29
C ASN A 213 -18.61 -5.06 -8.42
N LYS A 214 -18.25 -4.79 -9.68
CA LYS A 214 -19.13 -5.02 -10.83
C LYS A 214 -19.07 -6.44 -11.38
N LYS A 215 -17.94 -7.15 -11.21
CA LYS A 215 -17.71 -8.47 -11.80
C LYS A 215 -17.44 -9.56 -10.76
N ALA A 216 -16.46 -9.37 -9.88
CA ALA A 216 -16.02 -10.44 -8.98
C ALA A 216 -17.07 -10.80 -7.92
N ILE A 217 -17.61 -9.80 -7.20
CA ILE A 217 -18.63 -10.01 -6.15
C ILE A 217 -19.88 -10.71 -6.70
N PRO A 218 -20.48 -10.29 -7.84
CA PRO A 218 -21.60 -11.02 -8.43
C PRO A 218 -21.29 -12.49 -8.73
N SER A 219 -20.12 -12.79 -9.30
CA SER A 219 -19.72 -14.17 -9.59
C SER A 219 -19.52 -15.00 -8.32
N PHE A 220 -18.94 -14.43 -7.26
CA PHE A 220 -18.85 -15.11 -5.97
C PHE A 220 -20.23 -15.35 -5.34
N ARG A 221 -21.18 -14.44 -5.50
CA ARG A 221 -22.57 -14.68 -5.07
C ARG A 221 -23.22 -15.82 -5.85
N GLN A 222 -22.99 -15.91 -7.16
CA GLN A 222 -23.47 -17.04 -7.98
C GLN A 222 -22.91 -18.38 -7.47
N LEU A 223 -21.64 -18.42 -7.07
CA LEU A 223 -21.03 -19.61 -6.46
C LEU A 223 -21.74 -20.03 -5.17
N LEU A 224 -22.06 -19.05 -4.31
CA LEU A 224 -22.79 -19.30 -3.05
C LEU A 224 -24.25 -19.72 -3.29
N ASP A 225 -24.91 -19.17 -4.30
CA ASP A 225 -26.30 -19.50 -4.67
C ASP A 225 -26.47 -20.97 -5.10
N ILE A 226 -25.38 -21.63 -5.50
CA ILE A 226 -25.36 -23.02 -5.94
C ILE A 226 -25.13 -24.00 -4.76
N ALA A 227 -24.75 -23.50 -3.59
CA ALA A 227 -24.56 -24.31 -2.38
C ALA A 227 -25.73 -25.27 -2.08
N PRO A 228 -27.02 -24.86 -2.18
CA PRO A 228 -28.15 -25.77 -1.96
C PRO A 228 -28.21 -26.92 -2.97
N LYS A 229 -27.84 -26.68 -4.23
CA LYS A 229 -27.79 -27.73 -5.26
C LYS A 229 -26.73 -28.77 -4.91
N ILE A 230 -25.55 -28.35 -4.46
CA ILE A 230 -24.50 -29.28 -4.03
C ILE A 230 -24.90 -30.04 -2.78
N GLN A 231 -25.50 -29.38 -1.80
CA GLN A 231 -26.03 -30.05 -0.60
C GLN A 231 -27.08 -31.11 -1.00
N SER A 232 -27.93 -30.84 -1.98
CA SER A 232 -28.90 -31.81 -2.49
C SER A 232 -28.22 -33.02 -3.16
N LEU A 233 -27.12 -32.80 -3.90
CA LEU A 233 -26.33 -33.86 -4.51
C LEU A 233 -25.57 -34.69 -3.45
N ALA A 234 -25.00 -34.03 -2.44
CA ALA A 234 -24.29 -34.68 -1.34
C ALA A 234 -25.22 -35.52 -0.45
N ASN A 235 -26.45 -35.06 -0.23
CA ASN A 235 -27.46 -35.78 0.57
C ASN A 235 -28.17 -36.89 -0.22
N SER A 236 -28.00 -36.96 -1.54
CA SER A 236 -28.64 -37.95 -2.40
C SER A 236 -27.74 -39.17 -2.61
N PRO A 237 -28.00 -40.32 -1.95
CA PRO A 237 -27.22 -41.55 -2.16
C PRO A 237 -27.39 -42.11 -3.58
N LYS A 238 -28.44 -41.68 -4.31
CA LYS A 238 -28.66 -42.08 -5.70
C LYS A 238 -27.65 -41.44 -6.65
N PHE A 239 -27.17 -40.24 -6.35
CA PHE A 239 -26.24 -39.54 -7.22
C PHE A 239 -24.86 -40.21 -7.23
N SER A 240 -24.31 -40.53 -6.05
CA SER A 240 -23.04 -41.27 -5.95
C SER A 240 -23.09 -42.60 -6.69
N ASN A 241 -24.24 -43.28 -6.67
CA ASN A 241 -24.46 -44.52 -7.42
C ASN A 241 -24.47 -44.27 -8.92
N ARG A 242 -25.16 -43.23 -9.42
CA ARG A 242 -25.19 -42.90 -10.86
C ARG A 242 -23.81 -42.59 -11.40
N VAL A 243 -23.01 -41.81 -10.67
CA VAL A 243 -21.63 -41.46 -11.07
C VAL A 243 -20.73 -42.70 -11.07
N ALA A 244 -20.84 -43.57 -10.07
CA ALA A 244 -20.08 -44.81 -10.02
C ALA A 244 -20.49 -45.81 -11.12
N HIS A 245 -21.77 -45.87 -11.50
CA HIS A 245 -22.23 -46.66 -12.66
C HIS A 245 -21.69 -46.07 -13.97
N SER A 246 -21.73 -44.75 -14.13
CA SER A 246 -21.21 -44.08 -15.33
C SER A 246 -19.73 -44.34 -15.55
N GLN A 247 -18.91 -44.41 -14.49
CA GLN A 247 -17.49 -44.74 -14.64
C GLN A 247 -17.26 -46.11 -15.30
N GLN A 248 -18.18 -47.05 -15.12
CA GLN A 248 -18.16 -48.40 -15.72
C GLN A 248 -19.06 -48.46 -16.96
N GLY A 249 -19.21 -47.33 -17.65
CA GLY A 249 -19.98 -47.24 -18.89
C GLY A 249 -19.35 -48.04 -20.03
N THR A 250 -20.08 -48.14 -21.13
CA THR A 250 -19.68 -48.94 -22.30
C THR A 250 -18.36 -48.50 -22.95
N ASP A 251 -17.95 -47.26 -22.71
CA ASP A 251 -16.75 -46.59 -23.20
C ASP A 251 -15.60 -46.56 -22.17
N ASP A 252 -15.71 -47.31 -21.06
CA ASP A 252 -14.62 -47.46 -20.09
C ASP A 252 -13.47 -48.28 -20.68
N LEU A 253 -12.25 -47.74 -20.61
CA LEU A 253 -11.03 -48.34 -21.17
C LEU A 253 -10.26 -49.19 -20.15
N ASP A 254 -10.87 -49.49 -19.01
CA ASP A 254 -10.25 -50.26 -17.94
C ASP A 254 -10.09 -51.74 -18.30
N THR A 255 -8.96 -52.32 -17.88
CA THR A 255 -8.62 -53.71 -18.20
C THR A 255 -9.59 -54.70 -17.55
N ALA A 256 -10.13 -54.40 -16.37
CA ALA A 256 -11.11 -55.25 -15.69
C ALA A 256 -12.45 -55.29 -16.44
N HIS A 257 -12.85 -54.16 -17.04
CA HIS A 257 -14.03 -54.09 -17.90
C HIS A 257 -13.81 -54.90 -19.19
N ALA A 258 -12.62 -54.81 -19.79
CA ALA A 258 -12.28 -55.54 -21.03
C ALA A 258 -12.23 -57.07 -20.85
N ILE A 259 -11.80 -57.57 -19.69
CA ILE A 259 -11.76 -59.02 -19.37
C ILE A 259 -12.99 -59.52 -18.61
N ASN A 260 -13.98 -58.64 -18.38
CA ASN A 260 -15.21 -58.92 -17.63
C ASN A 260 -14.96 -59.48 -16.20
N ASP A 261 -13.97 -58.91 -15.49
CA ASP A 261 -13.68 -59.27 -14.10
C ASP A 261 -14.68 -58.60 -13.14
N GLN A 262 -15.74 -59.33 -12.83
CA GLN A 262 -16.84 -58.86 -11.98
C GLN A 262 -16.39 -58.48 -10.56
N HIS A 263 -15.34 -59.12 -10.03
CA HIS A 263 -14.85 -58.83 -8.68
C HIS A 263 -14.13 -57.49 -8.64
N ALA A 264 -13.21 -57.25 -9.58
CA ALA A 264 -12.51 -55.98 -9.71
C ALA A 264 -13.48 -54.82 -10.01
N MET A 265 -14.47 -55.03 -10.90
CA MET A 265 -15.50 -54.04 -11.20
C MET A 265 -16.35 -53.69 -9.97
N THR A 266 -16.79 -54.67 -9.18
CA THR A 266 -17.56 -54.40 -7.96
C THR A 266 -16.74 -53.63 -6.92
N GLN A 267 -15.45 -53.92 -6.79
CA GLN A 267 -14.56 -53.21 -5.88
C GLN A 267 -14.37 -51.74 -6.32
N ARG A 268 -14.08 -51.52 -7.61
CA ARG A 268 -13.93 -50.17 -8.18
C ARG A 268 -15.21 -49.35 -8.03
N PHE A 269 -16.38 -49.98 -8.26
CA PHE A 269 -17.68 -49.34 -8.06
C PHE A 269 -17.83 -48.78 -6.64
N ARG A 270 -17.55 -49.61 -5.61
CA ARG A 270 -17.65 -49.19 -4.20
C ARG A 270 -16.64 -48.10 -3.84
N GLN A 271 -15.41 -48.20 -4.36
CA GLN A 271 -14.37 -47.19 -4.16
C GLN A 271 -14.80 -45.85 -4.75
N THR A 272 -15.31 -45.84 -5.98
CA THR A 272 -15.77 -44.63 -6.66
C THR A 272 -17.00 -44.04 -5.98
N GLN A 273 -17.97 -44.86 -5.58
CA GLN A 273 -19.12 -44.40 -4.82
C GLN A 273 -18.69 -43.68 -3.52
N SER A 274 -17.78 -44.31 -2.76
CA SER A 274 -17.24 -43.71 -1.53
C SER A 274 -16.45 -42.43 -1.82
N TYR A 275 -15.65 -42.40 -2.88
CA TYR A 275 -14.90 -41.23 -3.31
C TYR A 275 -15.84 -40.07 -3.67
N VAL A 276 -16.84 -40.30 -4.52
CA VAL A 276 -17.83 -39.29 -4.94
C VAL A 276 -18.55 -38.71 -3.72
N GLN A 277 -19.01 -39.57 -2.81
CA GLN A 277 -19.69 -39.14 -1.59
C GLN A 277 -18.77 -38.26 -0.72
N LYS A 278 -17.52 -38.69 -0.49
CA LYS A 278 -16.54 -37.93 0.31
C LYS A 278 -16.26 -36.56 -0.29
N GLN A 279 -16.08 -36.48 -1.61
CA GLN A 279 -15.78 -35.21 -2.29
C GLN A 279 -16.99 -34.26 -2.26
N LEU A 280 -18.20 -34.76 -2.47
CA LEU A 280 -19.41 -33.95 -2.36
C LEU A 280 -19.65 -33.46 -0.93
N THR A 281 -19.45 -34.31 0.08
CA THR A 281 -19.55 -33.86 1.48
C THR A 281 -18.48 -32.81 1.80
N ARG A 282 -17.25 -32.95 1.28
CA ARG A 282 -16.18 -31.95 1.45
C ARG A 282 -16.59 -30.59 0.87
N ILE A 283 -17.07 -30.57 -0.38
CA ILE A 283 -17.49 -29.33 -1.07
C ILE A 283 -18.76 -28.74 -0.43
N ALA A 284 -19.71 -29.59 -0.05
CA ALA A 284 -20.92 -29.13 0.62
C ALA A 284 -20.59 -28.45 1.96
N LYS A 285 -19.57 -28.94 2.68
CA LYS A 285 -19.10 -28.37 3.93
C LYS A 285 -18.38 -27.03 3.74
N SER A 286 -17.57 -26.87 2.68
CA SER A 286 -16.90 -25.58 2.41
C SER A 286 -17.86 -24.47 1.98
N LEU A 287 -19.03 -24.84 1.47
CA LEU A 287 -20.14 -23.95 1.09
C LEU A 287 -21.22 -23.84 2.19
N ASP A 288 -20.98 -24.34 3.39
CA ASP A 288 -21.91 -24.20 4.52
C ASP A 288 -21.66 -22.85 5.24
N PRO A 289 -22.69 -21.99 5.40
CA PRO A 289 -22.55 -20.70 6.07
C PRO A 289 -22.44 -20.80 7.60
N SER A 290 -22.61 -21.97 8.21
CA SER A 290 -22.57 -22.13 9.65
C SER A 290 -21.17 -21.83 10.23
N THR A 291 -21.15 -21.17 11.40
CA THR A 291 -19.91 -20.84 12.12
C THR A 291 -19.06 -22.09 12.39
N SER A 292 -19.71 -23.21 12.75
CA SER A 292 -19.04 -24.50 12.93
C SER A 292 -18.36 -25.04 11.67
N ALA A 293 -18.92 -24.81 10.48
CA ALA A 293 -18.30 -25.23 9.23
C ALA A 293 -17.13 -24.32 8.87
N ILE A 294 -17.31 -23.00 9.04
CA ILE A 294 -16.28 -21.98 8.83
C ILE A 294 -15.05 -22.24 9.71
N ASP A 295 -15.23 -22.48 11.02
CA ASP A 295 -14.13 -22.69 11.97
C ASP A 295 -13.40 -24.03 11.76
N SER A 296 -14.09 -25.02 11.17
CA SER A 296 -13.54 -26.37 10.99
C SER A 296 -13.01 -26.67 9.59
N SER A 297 -13.12 -25.72 8.65
CA SER A 297 -12.54 -25.84 7.32
C SER A 297 -11.77 -24.57 6.94
N LEU A 298 -10.46 -24.72 6.77
CA LEU A 298 -9.57 -23.65 6.28
C LEU A 298 -9.97 -23.17 4.87
N ASP A 299 -10.59 -24.06 4.09
CA ASP A 299 -11.06 -23.82 2.72
C ASP A 299 -12.54 -23.38 2.66
N SER A 300 -13.05 -22.69 3.70
CA SER A 300 -14.41 -22.15 3.67
C SER A 300 -14.53 -21.03 2.63
N VAL A 301 -15.42 -21.22 1.65
CA VAL A 301 -15.70 -20.21 0.62
C VAL A 301 -16.23 -18.92 1.25
N TYR A 302 -17.02 -19.05 2.32
CA TYR A 302 -17.56 -17.92 3.08
C TYR A 302 -16.47 -17.13 3.80
N LEU A 303 -15.47 -17.81 4.39
CA LEU A 303 -14.34 -17.14 5.03
C LEU A 303 -13.54 -16.33 4.00
N LEU A 304 -13.14 -16.96 2.89
CA LEU A 304 -12.39 -16.29 1.83
C LEU A 304 -13.17 -15.12 1.23
N PHE A 305 -14.47 -15.31 0.98
CA PHE A 305 -15.32 -14.24 0.48
C PHE A 305 -15.36 -13.05 1.45
N ASN A 306 -15.48 -13.31 2.76
CA ASN A 306 -15.45 -12.26 3.77
C ASN A 306 -14.08 -11.57 3.87
N THR A 307 -12.97 -12.31 3.75
CA THR A 307 -11.61 -11.72 3.74
C THR A 307 -11.42 -10.82 2.53
N ILE A 308 -11.81 -11.28 1.33
CA ILE A 308 -11.78 -10.49 0.10
C ILE A 308 -12.64 -9.23 0.24
N LEU A 309 -13.84 -9.32 0.83
CA LEU A 309 -14.67 -8.15 1.09
C LEU A 309 -14.00 -7.15 2.04
N LYS A 310 -13.36 -7.62 3.12
CA LYS A 310 -12.60 -6.74 4.03
C LYS A 310 -11.42 -6.07 3.33
N ALA A 311 -10.69 -6.80 2.49
CA ALA A 311 -9.60 -6.24 1.70
C ALA A 311 -10.13 -5.15 0.73
N ILE A 312 -11.28 -5.38 0.09
CA ILE A 312 -11.95 -4.39 -0.75
C ILE A 312 -12.36 -3.15 0.04
N GLU A 313 -12.92 -3.32 1.24
CA GLU A 313 -13.28 -2.20 2.11
C GLU A 313 -12.05 -1.39 2.51
N LEU A 314 -10.94 -2.05 2.84
CA LEU A 314 -9.69 -1.40 3.17
C LEU A 314 -9.15 -0.59 1.99
N LEU A 315 -9.12 -1.17 0.79
CA LEU A 315 -8.77 -0.49 -0.45
C LEU A 315 -9.66 0.73 -0.72
N SER A 316 -10.96 0.61 -0.46
CA SER A 316 -11.90 1.73 -0.63
C SER A 316 -11.64 2.86 0.37
N ARG A 317 -11.29 2.52 1.62
CA ARG A 317 -10.96 3.52 2.65
C ARG A 317 -9.65 4.22 2.32
N GLU A 318 -8.62 3.48 1.90
CA GLU A 318 -7.35 4.06 1.47
C GLU A 318 -7.53 5.00 0.27
N TYR A 319 -8.31 4.60 -0.73
CA TYR A 319 -8.65 5.48 -1.85
C TYR A 319 -9.33 6.78 -1.39
N GLN A 320 -10.32 6.69 -0.49
CA GLN A 320 -10.99 7.87 0.06
C GLN A 320 -10.05 8.74 0.88
N HIS A 321 -9.16 8.12 1.65
CA HIS A 321 -8.15 8.80 2.45
C HIS A 321 -7.17 9.59 1.54
N ILE A 322 -6.72 9.03 0.42
CA ILE A 322 -5.89 9.73 -0.58
C ILE A 322 -6.61 10.94 -1.16
N LYS A 323 -7.89 10.75 -1.56
CA LYS A 323 -8.69 11.85 -2.11
C LYS A 323 -8.98 12.93 -1.06
N GLY A 324 -9.06 12.56 0.22
CA GLY A 324 -9.22 13.47 1.35
C GLY A 324 -7.92 14.20 1.73
N GLN A 325 -6.76 13.54 1.58
CA GLN A 325 -5.43 14.11 1.81
C GLN A 325 -4.90 14.95 0.64
N SER A 326 -5.54 14.89 -0.53
CA SER A 326 -5.45 15.94 -1.54
C SER A 326 -5.93 17.25 -0.92
N ILE A 327 -5.02 17.94 -0.26
CA ILE A 327 -5.19 19.29 0.28
C ILE A 327 -5.94 20.09 -0.76
N ASP A 328 -7.12 20.61 -0.40
CA ASP A 328 -7.86 21.50 -1.27
C ASP A 328 -6.96 22.71 -1.55
N LEU A 329 -6.26 22.66 -2.68
CA LEU A 329 -5.28 23.66 -3.09
C LEU A 329 -5.95 25.03 -3.15
N LYS A 330 -7.27 25.11 -3.42
CA LYS A 330 -7.99 26.38 -3.35
C LYS A 330 -8.16 26.85 -1.92
N ALA A 331 -8.48 25.96 -0.97
CA ALA A 331 -8.59 26.32 0.44
C ALA A 331 -7.22 26.68 1.06
N LEU A 332 -6.15 25.96 0.69
CA LEU A 332 -4.79 26.27 1.14
C LEU A 332 -4.29 27.58 0.52
N THR A 333 -4.53 27.79 -0.79
CA THR A 333 -4.18 29.04 -1.46
C THR A 333 -5.00 30.20 -0.88
N ALA A 334 -6.29 30.02 -0.58
CA ALA A 334 -7.10 31.03 0.09
C ALA A 334 -6.61 31.34 1.51
N LYS A 335 -6.12 30.34 2.26
CA LYS A 335 -5.48 30.53 3.58
C LYS A 335 -4.13 31.25 3.45
N ILE A 336 -3.32 30.89 2.46
CA ILE A 336 -2.05 31.56 2.16
C ILE A 336 -2.32 33.01 1.75
N ASP A 337 -3.32 33.26 0.90
CA ASP A 337 -3.72 34.60 0.50
C ASP A 337 -4.25 35.39 1.70
N GLN A 338 -5.05 34.80 2.59
CA GLN A 338 -5.44 35.42 3.86
C GLN A 338 -4.23 35.75 4.75
N LEU A 339 -3.24 34.86 4.84
CA LEU A 339 -2.01 35.10 5.60
C LEU A 339 -1.14 36.18 4.95
N LEU A 340 -1.08 36.25 3.62
CA LEU A 340 -0.38 37.28 2.86
C LEU A 340 -1.08 38.64 2.93
N ILE A 341 -2.41 38.68 3.02
CA ILE A 341 -3.17 39.90 3.34
C ILE A 341 -2.81 40.39 4.75
N GLY A 342 -2.59 39.46 5.70
CA GLY A 342 -2.15 39.77 7.06
C GLY A 342 -0.67 40.21 7.19
N TYR A 343 0.17 39.97 6.19
CA TYR A 343 1.60 40.34 6.25
C TYR A 343 1.83 41.85 6.37
N GLN A 344 0.94 42.69 5.84
CA GLN A 344 1.06 44.14 5.99
C GLN A 344 0.87 44.63 7.44
N ASN A 345 0.25 43.80 8.29
CA ASN A 345 0.04 44.10 9.72
C ASN A 345 1.08 43.45 10.64
N LEU A 346 2.00 42.65 10.09
CA LEU A 346 3.16 42.13 10.82
C LEU A 346 4.17 43.27 11.01
N LYS A 347 4.02 44.01 12.11
CA LYS A 347 5.10 44.86 12.61
C LYS A 347 6.24 43.94 13.06
N ILE A 348 7.28 43.85 12.24
CA ILE A 348 8.58 43.35 12.68
C ILE A 348 9.12 44.40 13.66
N GLU A 349 8.95 44.16 14.97
CA GLU A 349 9.65 44.94 15.97
C GLU A 349 11.15 44.63 15.84
N SER A 350 11.93 45.67 15.53
CA SER A 350 13.36 45.68 15.20
C SER A 350 13.70 45.40 13.74
N SER A 351 14.09 46.47 13.04
CA SER A 351 14.97 46.39 11.88
C SER A 351 16.25 45.66 12.27
N ILE A 352 16.63 44.63 11.52
CA ILE A 352 18.00 44.09 11.57
C ILE A 352 18.92 45.27 11.29
N PRO A 353 19.90 45.57 12.17
CA PRO A 353 20.78 46.71 11.97
C PRO A 353 21.52 46.53 10.65
N ILE A 354 21.26 47.47 9.73
CA ILE A 354 22.16 47.73 8.61
C ILE A 354 23.48 48.11 9.29
N HIS A 355 24.50 47.27 9.08
CA HIS A 355 25.88 47.50 9.48
C HIS A 355 26.23 48.97 9.29
N LEU A 356 26.71 49.61 10.36
CA LEU A 356 26.96 51.05 10.42
C LEU A 356 27.95 51.48 9.33
N PRO A 357 27.83 52.70 8.77
CA PRO A 357 28.78 53.26 7.80
C PRO A 357 30.24 53.36 8.28
N GLN A 358 30.54 53.00 9.53
CA GLN A 358 31.85 53.12 10.16
C GLN A 358 32.72 51.86 10.08
N ASP A 359 32.20 50.72 9.60
CA ASP A 359 33.02 49.51 9.29
C ASP A 359 33.84 49.65 7.98
N ARG A 360 33.93 50.86 7.42
CA ARG A 360 34.75 51.18 6.23
C ARG A 360 35.84 52.22 6.50
N LEU A 361 36.30 52.36 7.73
CA LEU A 361 37.50 53.14 8.01
C LEU A 361 38.70 52.19 7.93
N ILE A 362 39.36 52.22 6.78
CA ILE A 362 40.71 51.67 6.59
C ILE A 362 41.63 52.58 7.40
N ASP A 363 42.32 52.02 8.39
CA ASP A 363 43.16 52.78 9.34
C ASP A 363 44.45 53.36 8.72
N ASP A 364 44.81 52.98 7.48
CA ASP A 364 46.00 53.55 6.82
C ASP A 364 45.84 53.67 5.28
N PRO A 365 45.74 54.89 4.73
CA PRO A 365 45.63 55.11 3.28
C PRO A 365 46.97 54.98 2.54
N THR A 366 48.09 54.73 3.22
CA THR A 366 49.39 54.51 2.57
C THR A 366 49.62 53.06 2.13
N ASP A 367 48.86 52.10 2.66
CA ASP A 367 48.93 50.67 2.32
C ASP A 367 48.43 50.36 0.88
N LEU A 368 47.71 51.30 0.25
CA LEU A 368 47.18 51.13 -1.11
C LEU A 368 48.15 51.55 -2.23
N LEU A 369 49.33 52.09 -1.89
CA LEU A 369 50.31 52.57 -2.87
C LEU A 369 51.51 51.63 -3.08
N GLU A 370 51.60 50.51 -2.36
CA GLU A 370 52.66 49.50 -2.53
C GLU A 370 52.24 48.26 -3.34
N ALA A 371 51.18 48.33 -4.15
CA ALA A 371 50.75 47.22 -5.01
C ALA A 371 51.78 46.83 -6.10
N ALA A 372 52.84 47.62 -6.30
CA ALA A 372 53.89 47.36 -7.29
C ALA A 372 55.10 46.57 -6.74
N SER A 373 55.18 46.28 -5.44
CA SER A 373 56.31 45.56 -4.81
C SER A 373 56.02 44.08 -4.51
N ILE A 374 54.83 43.58 -4.86
CA ILE A 374 54.46 42.18 -4.60
C ILE A 374 55.20 41.25 -5.57
N GLY A 375 56.29 40.64 -5.10
CA GLY A 375 57.01 39.59 -5.83
C GLY A 375 56.13 38.37 -6.15
N PRO A 376 56.54 37.49 -7.08
CA PRO A 376 55.70 36.40 -7.56
C PRO A 376 55.31 35.43 -6.43
N VAL A 377 53.99 35.20 -6.31
CA VAL A 377 53.40 34.26 -5.36
C VAL A 377 53.76 32.83 -5.76
N LEU A 378 54.66 32.21 -5.00
CA LEU A 378 54.96 30.78 -5.10
C LEU A 378 53.88 29.99 -4.35
N TYR A 379 53.02 29.28 -5.07
CA TYR A 379 52.06 28.36 -4.49
C TYR A 379 52.78 27.10 -3.98
N GLN A 380 52.97 26.99 -2.67
CA GLN A 380 53.30 25.71 -2.04
C GLN A 380 52.02 24.89 -1.88
N ALA A 381 51.98 23.72 -2.52
CA ALA A 381 50.89 22.77 -2.36
C ALA A 381 50.92 22.20 -0.94
N ASN A 382 50.06 22.71 -0.06
CA ASN A 382 49.86 22.12 1.26
C ASN A 382 49.12 20.79 1.10
N ASN A 383 49.82 19.69 1.37
CA ASN A 383 49.21 18.38 1.55
C ASN A 383 48.22 18.45 2.71
N ARG A 384 46.92 18.50 2.40
CA ARG A 384 45.86 18.36 3.38
C ARG A 384 45.91 16.95 3.95
N ILE A 385 46.43 16.81 5.16
CA ILE A 385 46.27 15.60 5.95
C ILE A 385 44.78 15.50 6.33
N LYS A 386 44.12 14.44 5.86
CA LYS A 386 42.74 14.12 6.22
C LYS A 386 42.73 13.78 7.72
N LYS A 387 42.09 14.60 8.56
CA LYS A 387 41.82 14.24 9.95
C LYS A 387 40.87 13.03 9.94
N ILE A 388 41.33 11.90 10.43
CA ILE A 388 40.51 10.72 10.69
C ILE A 388 39.89 10.93 12.07
N ALA A 389 38.56 10.99 12.14
CA ALA A 389 37.85 11.11 13.41
C ALA A 389 38.10 9.84 14.24
N THR A 390 38.60 10.02 15.46
CA THR A 390 38.82 8.92 16.42
C THR A 390 37.70 8.90 17.45
N GLU A 391 37.62 7.83 18.24
CA GLU A 391 36.59 7.60 19.27
C GLU A 391 36.49 8.76 20.31
N ALA A 392 37.55 9.55 20.45
CA ALA A 392 37.62 10.74 21.31
C ALA A 392 36.90 11.98 20.74
N ASP A 393 36.58 12.01 19.44
CA ASP A 393 35.83 13.10 18.80
C ASP A 393 34.30 12.89 18.90
N ASN A 394 33.84 11.79 19.50
CA ASN A 394 32.42 11.62 19.82
C ASN A 394 32.01 12.60 20.92
N PRO A 395 30.88 13.33 20.77
CA PRO A 395 30.37 14.17 21.85
C PRO A 395 30.10 13.33 23.09
N ALA A 396 30.41 13.87 24.28
CA ALA A 396 30.12 13.20 25.53
C ALA A 396 28.66 12.77 25.55
N LYS A 397 28.39 11.48 25.74
CA LYS A 397 27.01 10.97 25.91
C LYS A 397 26.34 11.84 26.97
N ALA A 398 25.19 12.42 26.64
CA ALA A 398 24.35 13.05 27.63
C ALA A 398 24.03 11.98 28.69
N ASN A 399 24.55 12.18 29.91
CA ASN A 399 24.04 11.46 31.06
C ASN A 399 22.65 12.04 31.30
N ASP A 400 21.62 11.40 30.74
CA ASP A 400 20.29 11.51 31.31
C ASP A 400 20.37 10.82 32.68
N PRO A 401 20.30 11.56 33.80
CA PRO A 401 20.23 10.92 35.09
C PRO A 401 18.88 10.22 35.15
N ILE A 402 18.85 8.92 34.91
CA ILE A 402 17.73 8.09 35.30
C ILE A 402 17.80 8.03 36.83
N ASP A 403 17.17 9.01 37.46
CA ASP A 403 16.95 9.00 38.90
C ASP A 403 15.85 7.96 39.14
N ASP A 404 16.22 6.77 39.62
CA ASP A 404 15.35 5.59 39.80
C ASP A 404 14.12 5.86 40.70
N LEU A 405 14.07 7.02 41.37
CA LEU A 405 12.96 7.49 42.22
C LEU A 405 11.91 8.35 41.48
N THR A 406 12.18 8.76 40.23
CA THR A 406 11.28 9.62 39.43
C THR A 406 9.93 8.96 39.11
N PRO A 407 9.84 7.66 38.76
CA PRO A 407 8.56 7.03 38.42
C PRO A 407 7.65 6.88 39.64
N GLN A 408 8.21 6.56 40.82
CA GLN A 408 7.44 6.39 42.05
C GLN A 408 6.87 7.71 42.56
N LYS A 409 7.65 8.80 42.49
CA LYS A 409 7.16 10.14 42.83
C LYS A 409 6.09 10.63 41.87
N ALA A 410 6.27 10.39 40.56
CA ALA A 410 5.25 10.71 39.55
C ALA A 410 3.94 9.93 39.76
N PHE A 411 4.04 8.66 40.15
CA PHE A 411 2.89 7.82 40.43
C PHE A 411 2.09 8.29 41.66
N MET A 412 2.79 8.62 42.75
CA MET A 412 2.15 9.14 43.97
C MET A 412 1.45 10.47 43.71
N GLU A 413 2.08 11.35 42.94
CA GLU A 413 1.49 12.63 42.52
C GLU A 413 0.27 12.44 41.62
N PHE A 414 0.32 11.51 40.67
CA PHE A 414 -0.83 11.16 39.83
C PHE A 414 -2.01 10.65 40.66
N LYS A 415 -1.73 9.79 41.64
CA LYS A 415 -2.76 9.25 42.54
C LYS A 415 -3.39 10.35 43.41
N GLU A 416 -2.62 11.31 43.88
CA GLU A 416 -3.13 12.38 44.74
C GLU A 416 -3.99 13.38 43.96
N LEU A 417 -3.59 13.73 42.73
CA LEU A 417 -4.24 14.80 41.96
C LEU A 417 -5.39 14.33 41.06
N VAL A 418 -5.35 13.08 40.58
CA VAL A 418 -6.24 12.61 39.50
C VAL A 418 -7.13 11.44 39.90
N MET A 419 -6.68 10.56 40.80
CA MET A 419 -7.48 9.40 41.23
C MET A 419 -8.49 9.80 42.31
N LYS A 420 -9.80 9.67 42.03
CA LYS A 420 -10.87 9.85 43.03
C LYS A 420 -11.32 8.52 43.66
N GLY A 421 -10.89 7.37 43.13
CA GLY A 421 -11.14 6.02 43.64
C GLY A 421 -9.98 5.06 43.37
N HIS A 422 -10.15 3.75 43.60
CA HIS A 422 -9.11 2.76 43.26
C HIS A 422 -8.99 2.54 41.73
N ASP A 423 -10.12 2.63 41.02
CA ASP A 423 -10.22 2.27 39.59
C ASP A 423 -10.74 3.45 38.75
N HIS A 424 -10.84 4.63 39.34
CA HIS A 424 -11.50 5.78 38.74
C HIS A 424 -10.68 7.06 38.88
N ALA A 425 -10.41 7.69 37.74
CA ALA A 425 -9.72 8.96 37.62
C ALA A 425 -10.64 10.02 37.01
N ILE A 426 -10.63 11.23 37.59
CA ILE A 426 -11.37 12.38 37.07
C ILE A 426 -10.44 13.58 36.99
N VAL A 427 -10.39 14.21 35.81
CA VAL A 427 -9.74 15.50 35.59
C VAL A 427 -10.80 16.53 35.24
N ASP A 428 -11.25 17.29 36.24
CA ASP A 428 -12.33 18.29 36.14
C ASP A 428 -11.90 19.72 36.49
N GLN A 429 -10.66 19.92 36.90
CA GLN A 429 -10.11 21.22 37.31
C GLN A 429 -8.68 21.42 36.81
N ASN A 430 -8.18 22.66 36.88
CA ASN A 430 -6.79 22.99 36.53
C ASN A 430 -5.82 22.26 37.47
N LEU A 431 -4.75 21.69 36.90
CA LEU A 431 -3.76 20.89 37.62
C LEU A 431 -2.34 21.41 37.40
N ASP A 432 -1.61 21.56 38.49
CA ASP A 432 -0.19 21.92 38.51
C ASP A 432 0.63 20.71 39.00
N PHE A 433 1.49 20.18 38.13
CA PHE A 433 2.36 19.03 38.41
C PHE A 433 3.79 19.49 38.78
N GLN A 434 4.41 18.74 39.68
CA GLN A 434 5.80 18.81 40.12
C GLN A 434 6.70 17.78 39.42
N THR A 435 6.10 16.77 38.77
CA THR A 435 6.84 15.77 37.98
C THR A 435 6.40 15.77 36.52
N LYS A 436 7.38 15.81 35.59
CA LYS A 436 7.12 15.83 34.14
C LYS A 436 6.37 14.58 33.66
N VAL A 437 6.72 13.42 34.20
CA VAL A 437 6.13 12.12 33.83
C VAL A 437 4.64 12.05 34.17
N ALA A 438 4.22 12.54 35.34
CA ALA A 438 2.81 12.56 35.74
C ALA A 438 1.96 13.43 34.81
N ARG A 439 2.47 14.60 34.43
CA ARG A 439 1.82 15.48 33.45
C ARG A 439 1.65 14.80 32.10
N ASP A 440 2.71 14.21 31.57
CA ASP A 440 2.71 13.61 30.23
C ASP A 440 1.76 12.42 30.15
N GLU A 441 1.67 11.61 31.21
CA GLU A 441 0.69 10.52 31.30
C GLU A 441 -0.76 11.03 31.32
N VAL A 442 -1.07 12.13 32.05
CA VAL A 442 -2.42 12.73 32.02
C VAL A 442 -2.79 13.27 30.64
N ILE A 443 -1.83 13.86 29.92
CA ILE A 443 -2.07 14.33 28.54
C ILE A 443 -2.28 13.15 27.60
N ARG A 444 -1.48 12.08 27.75
CA ARG A 444 -1.64 10.84 26.99
C ARG A 444 -3.02 10.22 27.24
N LEU A 445 -3.49 10.24 28.48
CA LEU A 445 -4.81 9.76 28.87
C LEU A 445 -5.94 10.55 28.22
N TYR A 446 -5.80 11.87 28.05
CA TYR A 446 -6.78 12.65 27.32
C TYR A 446 -6.93 12.17 25.87
N SER A 447 -5.85 11.75 25.22
CA SER A 447 -5.94 11.23 23.85
C SER A 447 -6.74 9.93 23.75
N ALA A 448 -6.81 9.13 24.83
CA ALA A 448 -7.63 7.91 24.87
C ALA A 448 -9.13 8.19 24.69
N THR A 449 -9.62 9.38 25.03
CA THR A 449 -11.03 9.77 24.84
C THR A 449 -11.49 9.80 23.37
N LYS A 450 -10.58 9.66 22.41
CA LYS A 450 -10.86 9.67 20.96
C LYS A 450 -10.78 8.29 20.31
N TYR A 451 -10.49 7.23 21.05
CA TYR A 451 -10.29 5.89 20.53
C TYR A 451 -11.27 4.90 21.15
N ASP A 452 -11.73 3.94 20.35
CA ASP A 452 -12.64 2.86 20.79
C ASP A 452 -11.88 1.59 21.25
N HIS A 453 -10.55 1.60 21.15
CA HIS A 453 -9.65 0.52 21.56
C HIS A 453 -8.53 1.06 22.45
N TYR A 454 -8.39 0.50 23.66
CA TYR A 454 -7.55 1.05 24.72
C TYR A 454 -6.24 0.29 24.97
N ASP A 455 -5.93 -0.75 24.18
CA ASP A 455 -4.78 -1.65 24.37
C ASP A 455 -3.41 -0.94 24.38
N SER A 456 -3.35 0.28 23.81
CA SER A 456 -2.13 1.11 23.75
C SER A 456 -2.02 2.13 24.90
N PHE A 457 -3.00 2.19 25.80
CA PHE A 457 -3.10 3.16 26.89
C PHE A 457 -3.01 2.45 28.25
N SER A 458 -1.79 2.38 28.78
CA SER A 458 -1.51 1.81 30.10
C SER A 458 -0.67 2.77 30.94
N PRO A 459 -1.24 3.86 31.49
CA PRO A 459 -0.50 4.76 32.35
C PRO A 459 0.01 3.98 33.57
N PHE A 460 1.31 4.10 33.84
CA PHE A 460 1.98 3.34 34.89
C PHE A 460 1.70 1.82 34.83
N GLY A 461 1.51 1.27 33.63
CA GLY A 461 1.33 -0.17 33.42
C GLY A 461 -0.09 -0.70 33.66
N ARG A 462 -1.08 0.16 33.95
CA ARG A 462 -2.46 -0.26 34.18
C ARG A 462 -3.36 -0.02 32.97
N PRO A 463 -3.99 -1.06 32.39
CA PRO A 463 -4.86 -0.90 31.24
C PRO A 463 -6.16 -0.15 31.60
N ILE A 464 -6.68 0.56 30.60
CA ILE A 464 -7.91 1.34 30.69
C ILE A 464 -9.03 0.58 29.99
N TYR A 465 -10.23 0.60 30.59
CA TYR A 465 -11.42 0.00 29.99
C TYR A 465 -12.34 1.03 29.34
N SER A 466 -12.38 2.27 29.86
CA SER A 466 -13.17 3.35 29.26
C SER A 466 -12.60 4.74 29.57
N ALA A 467 -12.73 5.65 28.60
CA ALA A 467 -12.40 7.06 28.75
C ALA A 467 -13.53 7.91 28.17
N GLU A 468 -14.08 8.84 28.96
CA GLU A 468 -15.20 9.70 28.55
C GLU A 468 -14.89 11.17 28.79
N ILE A 469 -15.34 12.03 27.88
CA ILE A 469 -15.18 13.48 27.99
C ILE A 469 -16.26 14.03 28.92
N LEU A 470 -15.90 14.99 29.78
CA LEU A 470 -16.80 15.75 30.64
C LEU A 470 -17.06 17.13 29.99
N PRO A 471 -18.09 17.29 29.15
CA PRO A 471 -18.29 18.49 28.34
C PRO A 471 -18.54 19.76 29.17
N ASP A 472 -19.09 19.62 30.38
CA ASP A 472 -19.53 20.74 31.23
C ASP A 472 -18.40 21.43 32.02
N THR A 473 -17.15 20.94 31.92
CA THR A 473 -16.01 21.41 32.72
C THR A 473 -15.28 22.63 32.13
N GLY A 474 -15.51 22.96 30.86
CA GLY A 474 -14.77 24.03 30.16
C GLY A 474 -13.28 23.73 29.95
N PRO A 475 -12.48 24.69 29.47
CA PRO A 475 -11.07 24.46 29.19
C PRO A 475 -10.24 24.31 30.48
N ILE A 476 -9.48 23.22 30.57
CA ILE A 476 -8.65 22.88 31.72
C ILE A 476 -7.18 23.15 31.42
N ARG A 477 -6.49 23.84 32.32
CA ARG A 477 -5.06 24.10 32.27
C ARG A 477 -4.29 23.02 33.02
N ILE A 478 -3.35 22.39 32.32
CA ILE A 478 -2.36 21.46 32.87
C ILE A 478 -0.98 22.12 32.78
N HIS A 479 -0.30 22.26 33.90
CA HIS A 479 1.00 22.91 33.95
C HIS A 479 2.02 22.08 34.72
N TYR A 480 3.29 22.24 34.38
CA TYR A 480 4.40 21.69 35.12
C TYR A 480 5.22 22.85 35.68
N THR A 481 5.43 22.86 37.00
CA THR A 481 5.89 24.03 37.77
C THR A 481 7.27 24.55 37.33
N ASN A 482 8.12 23.69 36.74
CA ASN A 482 9.45 24.07 36.25
C ASN A 482 9.50 24.43 34.75
N GLU A 483 8.37 24.45 34.05
CA GLU A 483 8.28 24.88 32.65
C GLU A 483 7.60 26.24 32.52
N LYS A 484 7.92 26.99 31.44
CA LYS A 484 7.27 28.29 31.17
C LYS A 484 5.92 28.16 30.48
N PHE A 485 5.63 27.00 29.91
CA PHE A 485 4.44 26.78 29.08
C PHE A 485 3.41 25.91 29.82
N SER A 486 2.13 26.13 29.52
CA SER A 486 1.02 25.34 30.05
C SER A 486 0.21 24.76 28.90
N VAL A 487 -0.30 23.56 29.07
CA VAL A 487 -1.16 22.87 28.12
C VAL A 487 -2.61 23.17 28.49
N TYR A 488 -3.44 23.49 27.51
CA TYR A 488 -4.87 23.71 27.70
C TYR A 488 -5.64 22.61 26.99
N LEU A 489 -6.39 21.82 27.75
CA LEU A 489 -7.34 20.84 27.23
C LEU A 489 -8.70 21.52 27.06
N PRO A 490 -9.45 21.24 25.98
CA PRO A 490 -10.72 21.92 25.72
C PRO A 490 -11.85 21.49 26.67
N HIS A 491 -11.76 20.28 27.23
CA HIS A 491 -12.70 19.71 28.20
C HIS A 491 -11.94 18.79 29.17
N GLY A 492 -12.49 18.63 30.36
CA GLY A 492 -12.13 17.56 31.28
C GLY A 492 -12.59 16.18 30.83
N PHE A 493 -12.15 15.15 31.54
CA PHE A 493 -12.40 13.77 31.18
C PHE A 493 -12.36 12.85 32.40
N GLN A 494 -13.03 11.71 32.31
CA GLN A 494 -13.03 10.64 33.29
C GLN A 494 -12.54 9.34 32.68
N ILE A 495 -11.85 8.52 33.49
CA ILE A 495 -11.26 7.26 33.05
C ILE A 495 -11.54 6.18 34.08
N ASN A 496 -11.92 5.00 33.58
CA ASN A 496 -12.05 3.79 34.39
C ASN A 496 -10.97 2.77 33.99
N PHE A 497 -10.25 2.28 34.99
CA PHE A 497 -9.20 1.27 34.84
C PHE A 497 -9.75 -0.15 35.06
N GLU A 498 -9.11 -1.17 34.47
CA GLU A 498 -9.47 -2.57 34.73
C GLU A 498 -9.13 -2.99 36.17
N GLU A 499 -9.94 -3.86 36.79
CA GLU A 499 -9.72 -4.37 38.15
C GLU A 499 -8.36 -5.08 38.25
N GLY A 500 -7.42 -4.48 39.00
CA GLY A 500 -6.07 -5.01 39.20
C GLY A 500 -5.22 -4.06 40.05
N GLU A 501 -4.35 -4.63 40.90
CA GLU A 501 -3.42 -3.83 41.71
C GLU A 501 -2.41 -3.11 40.81
N MET A 502 -2.26 -1.80 41.02
CA MET A 502 -1.22 -1.00 40.38
C MET A 502 0.17 -1.52 40.83
N LYS A 503 1.01 -1.96 39.88
CA LYS A 503 2.36 -2.47 40.15
C LYS A 503 3.44 -1.43 39.96
#